data_AF-A0ABD5UUP1-F1
#
_entry.id   AF-A0ABD5UUP1-F1
#
_cell.length_a   1.000
_cell.length_b   1.000
_cell.length_c   1.000
_cell.angle_alpha   90.00
_cell.angle_beta   90.00
_cell.angle_gamma   90.00
#
_symmetry.space_group_name_H-M   'P 1'
#
loop_
_entity.id
_entity.type
_entity.pdbx_description
1 polymer ?
#
loop_
_entity_poly.entity_id
_entity_poly.type
_entity_poly.pdbx_seq_one_letter_code
_entity_poly.pdbx_strand_id
1 'polypeptide(L)'
;MELPVEILYGLYLGLLTGIIPALVSGVLGFVFKYVTGVTIPGFGVVVLALAIAGVNGGLLALNDPSIRSSERAPAVLTAIVVVLMVSLYAHAQGDKLGATAPKRLSLRSLRDRTLSADVIDLVGSRGRVRIAIAGEVGDMEGYPPLAAETRQAIAEVDWTFPADVPISVLETRFADRLRTEFELADVSVSIDENARATVNAAPPMGGLSRRVPPGKRAVSIAALVPTGIARGEQVRVITPETTVEGTVVSARSGDGSGSPPSPASDPPADTPPAATDGGDGDPDVEPTAPSVPVTTGGDGRVTVAVDRSAAGALLRADRGRVLVLSRGTRREFELTTLLRRAGTRFRRVSVVEGGPLDGHTIGEVDVRDAYDVAILAARHDSWTIAPRGSSELAAGDEMFVVGTREALDRFSEVAA
;
A
#
# COMPACT_ATOMS: atom_id res chain seq x y z
N MET A 1 38.92 56.27 15.86
CA MET A 1 39.84 55.34 15.16
C MET A 1 39.61 55.58 13.66
N GLU A 2 40.46 55.13 12.74
CA GLU A 2 40.15 55.25 11.30
C GLU A 2 38.90 54.40 11.00
N LEU A 3 37.88 54.98 10.34
CA LEU A 3 36.59 54.33 10.00
C LEU A 3 36.73 52.88 9.48
N PRO A 4 37.69 52.55 8.58
CA PRO A 4 37.91 51.18 8.11
C PRO A 4 38.24 50.17 9.21
N VAL A 5 38.97 50.60 10.24
CA VAL A 5 39.34 49.73 11.37
C VAL A 5 38.11 49.41 12.22
N GLU A 6 37.23 50.39 12.42
CA GLU A 6 35.98 50.19 13.17
C GLU A 6 35.02 49.25 12.43
N ILE A 7 34.94 49.35 11.10
CA ILE A 7 34.18 48.40 10.28
C ILE A 7 34.74 46.99 10.40
N LEU A 8 36.07 46.83 10.38
CA LEU A 8 36.70 45.51 10.54
C LEU A 8 36.43 44.92 11.93
N TYR A 9 36.50 45.72 12.99
CA TYR A 9 36.11 45.30 14.33
C TYR A 9 34.63 44.93 14.41
N GLY A 10 33.76 45.69 13.74
CA GLY A 10 32.33 45.40 13.65
C GLY A 10 32.05 44.07 12.95
N LEU A 11 32.76 43.78 11.86
CA LEU A 11 32.67 42.50 11.16
C LEU A 11 33.10 41.34 12.05
N TYR A 12 34.24 41.47 12.73
CA TYR A 12 34.74 40.47 13.67
C TYR A 12 33.75 40.21 14.81
N LEU A 13 33.28 41.28 15.46
CA LEU A 13 32.31 41.17 16.55
C LEU A 13 30.99 40.58 16.07
N GLY A 14 30.46 41.03 14.94
CA GLY A 14 29.20 40.54 14.40
C GLY A 14 29.26 39.08 13.96
N LEU A 15 30.39 38.64 13.41
CA LEU A 15 30.59 37.22 13.09
C LEU A 15 30.66 36.38 14.37
N LEU A 16 31.42 36.82 15.38
CA LEU A 16 31.60 36.09 16.63
C LEU A 16 30.29 36.00 17.44
N THR A 17 29.58 37.11 17.59
CA THR A 17 28.31 37.16 18.35
C THR A 17 27.13 36.60 17.54
N GLY A 18 27.21 36.61 16.21
CA GLY A 18 26.17 36.13 15.31
C GLY A 18 26.04 34.61 15.21
N ILE A 19 27.02 33.84 15.69
CA ILE A 19 27.00 32.36 15.61
C ILE A 19 25.76 31.79 16.31
N ILE A 20 25.49 32.19 17.55
CA ILE A 20 24.36 31.66 18.33
C ILE A 20 23.02 32.12 17.74
N PRO A 21 22.76 33.43 17.50
CA PRO A 21 21.56 33.89 16.81
C PRO A 21 21.29 33.16 15.49
N ALA A 22 22.33 32.93 14.68
CA ALA A 22 22.21 32.26 13.41
C ALA A 22 21.87 30.79 13.54
N LEU A 23 22.53 30.07 14.45
CA LEU A 23 22.23 28.67 14.72
C LEU A 23 20.78 28.50 15.20
N VAL A 24 20.35 29.33 16.14
CA VAL A 24 18.96 29.31 16.64
C VAL A 24 17.97 29.63 15.53
N SER A 25 18.24 30.65 14.72
CA SER A 25 17.37 31.06 13.59
C SER A 25 17.25 29.97 12.52
N GLY A 26 18.36 29.27 12.23
CA GLY A 26 18.40 28.16 11.29
C GLY A 26 17.69 26.91 11.80
N VAL A 27 17.94 26.51 13.05
CA VAL A 27 17.22 25.38 13.68
C VAL A 27 15.73 25.66 13.76
N LEU A 28 15.35 26.87 14.17
CA LEU A 28 13.95 27.26 14.24
C LEU A 28 13.28 27.26 12.85
N GLY A 29 13.97 27.78 11.82
CA GLY A 29 13.51 27.70 10.43
C GLY A 29 13.29 26.27 9.96
N PHE A 30 14.26 25.38 10.22
CA PHE A 30 14.16 23.96 9.91
C PHE A 30 12.98 23.30 10.63
N VAL A 31 12.89 23.40 11.95
CA VAL A 31 11.87 22.73 12.75
C VAL A 31 10.48 23.23 12.39
N PHE A 32 10.30 24.55 12.28
CA PHE A 32 8.99 25.12 11.99
C PHE A 32 8.50 24.71 10.60
N LYS A 33 9.38 24.75 9.59
CA LYS A 33 9.06 24.31 8.23
C LYS A 33 8.78 22.81 8.15
N TYR A 34 9.61 22.00 8.81
CA TYR A 34 9.50 20.55 8.82
C TYR A 34 8.20 20.07 9.48
N VAL A 35 7.80 20.69 10.61
CA VAL A 35 6.62 20.30 11.40
C VAL A 35 5.34 20.92 10.84
N THR A 36 5.33 22.21 10.51
CA THR A 36 4.10 22.95 10.16
C THR A 36 3.90 23.13 8.65
N GLY A 37 4.96 23.04 7.85
CA GLY A 37 4.95 23.35 6.42
C GLY A 37 4.98 24.86 6.09
N VAL A 38 4.85 25.72 7.10
CA VAL A 38 4.83 27.18 6.96
C VAL A 38 6.23 27.76 7.22
N THR A 39 6.55 28.88 6.58
CA THR A 39 7.80 29.61 6.78
C THR A 39 7.59 30.75 7.78
N ILE A 40 8.52 30.95 8.72
CA ILE A 40 8.42 32.03 9.71
C ILE A 40 8.69 33.37 9.00
N PRO A 41 7.88 34.42 9.24
CA PRO A 41 8.16 35.75 8.70
C PRO A 41 9.54 36.25 9.15
N GLY A 42 10.35 36.74 8.20
CA GLY A 42 11.72 37.20 8.48
C GLY A 42 11.79 38.28 9.58
N PHE A 43 10.73 39.07 9.75
CA PHE A 43 10.61 40.02 10.85
C PHE A 43 10.71 39.37 12.24
N GLY A 44 10.06 38.21 12.44
CA GLY A 44 10.14 37.47 13.71
C GLY A 44 11.56 36.98 13.99
N VAL A 45 12.28 36.56 12.95
CA VAL A 45 13.68 36.13 13.02
C VAL A 45 14.60 37.28 13.39
N VAL A 46 14.38 38.47 12.82
CA VAL A 46 15.14 39.69 13.13
C VAL A 46 15.01 40.08 14.60
N VAL A 47 13.78 40.08 15.13
CA VAL A 47 13.53 40.40 16.55
C VAL A 47 14.20 39.37 17.46
N LEU A 48 14.06 38.08 17.14
CA LEU A 48 14.68 36.98 17.89
C LEU A 48 16.21 37.06 17.86
N ALA A 49 16.81 37.29 16.69
CA ALA A 49 18.25 37.35 16.50
C ALA A 49 18.88 38.51 17.30
N LEU A 50 18.24 39.69 17.31
CA LEU A 50 18.69 40.83 18.10
C LEU A 50 18.60 40.56 19.61
N ALA A 51 17.49 39.94 20.06
CA ALA A 51 17.32 39.58 21.46
C ALA A 51 18.41 38.59 21.93
N ILE A 52 18.71 37.56 21.13
CA ILE A 52 19.77 36.58 21.43
C ILE A 52 21.16 37.22 21.38
N ALA A 53 21.39 38.16 20.46
CA ALA A 53 22.63 38.92 20.36
C ALA A 53 22.83 39.94 21.51
N GLY A 54 21.88 40.03 22.46
CA GLY A 54 21.95 40.94 23.60
C GLY A 54 21.59 42.40 23.27
N VAL A 55 20.99 42.64 22.09
CA VAL A 55 20.53 43.96 21.66
C VAL A 55 19.12 44.19 22.19
N ASN A 56 19.03 44.82 23.36
CA ASN A 56 17.76 45.14 24.02
C ASN A 56 16.98 46.20 23.22
N GLY A 57 15.69 45.96 22.98
CA GLY A 57 14.82 46.88 22.22
C GLY A 57 14.56 46.48 20.75
N GLY A 58 15.11 45.36 20.28
CA GLY A 58 14.85 44.84 18.94
C GLY A 58 15.25 45.84 17.85
N LEU A 59 14.41 46.05 16.84
CA LEU A 59 14.71 47.00 15.75
C LEU A 59 14.81 48.46 16.22
N LEU A 60 14.16 48.83 17.32
CA LEU A 60 14.27 50.19 17.87
C LEU A 60 15.65 50.48 18.46
N ALA A 61 16.41 49.44 18.81
CA ALA A 61 17.79 49.59 19.27
C ALA A 61 18.69 50.22 18.20
N LEU A 62 18.44 49.95 16.92
CA LEU A 62 19.15 50.60 15.82
C LEU A 62 18.96 52.13 15.82
N ASN A 63 17.88 52.61 16.44
CA ASN A 63 17.54 54.02 16.56
C ASN A 63 17.89 54.62 17.94
N ASP A 64 18.48 53.84 18.84
CA ASP A 64 18.81 54.28 20.20
C ASP A 64 19.99 55.27 20.16
N PRO A 65 19.83 56.50 20.71
CA PRO A 65 20.92 57.46 20.81
C PRO A 65 22.16 56.90 21.51
N SER A 66 21.99 56.02 22.51
CA SER A 66 23.12 55.40 23.24
C SER A 66 24.02 54.52 22.38
N ILE A 67 23.48 53.94 21.30
CA ILE A 67 24.24 53.14 20.33
C ILE A 67 24.86 54.03 19.26
N ARG A 68 24.12 55.06 18.80
CA ARG A 68 24.58 55.94 17.70
C ARG A 68 25.59 57.01 18.11
N SER A 69 25.54 57.48 19.35
CA SER A 69 26.48 58.48 19.87
C SER A 69 27.68 57.86 20.60
N SER A 70 27.75 56.53 20.65
CA SER A 70 28.88 55.81 21.24
C SER A 70 30.18 56.05 20.46
N GLU A 71 31.31 56.10 21.16
CA GLU A 71 32.64 56.22 20.54
C GLU A 71 32.94 55.11 19.53
N ARG A 72 32.26 53.95 19.63
CA ARG A 72 32.39 52.81 18.72
C ARG A 72 31.12 52.56 17.90
N ALA A 73 30.29 53.58 17.69
CA ALA A 73 29.02 53.46 16.98
C ALA A 73 29.17 52.77 15.59
N PRO A 74 30.16 53.09 14.74
CA PRO A 74 30.34 52.40 13.46
C PRO A 74 30.56 50.90 13.62
N ALA A 75 31.43 50.48 14.55
CA ALA A 75 31.71 49.07 14.80
C ALA A 75 30.46 48.31 15.31
N VAL A 76 29.72 48.89 16.25
CA VAL A 76 28.52 48.25 16.83
C VAL A 76 27.41 48.12 15.78
N LEU A 77 27.17 49.16 14.98
CA LEU A 77 26.17 49.11 13.91
C LEU A 77 26.54 48.08 12.85
N THR A 78 27.82 48.03 12.43
CA THR A 78 28.30 46.99 11.51
C THR A 78 28.09 45.59 12.11
N ALA A 79 28.41 45.38 13.39
CA ALA A 79 28.21 44.10 14.06
C ALA A 79 26.74 43.67 14.04
N ILE A 80 25.81 44.58 14.36
CA ILE A 80 24.37 44.29 14.34
C ILE A 80 23.91 43.88 12.94
N VAL A 81 24.33 44.61 11.90
CA VAL A 81 23.99 44.27 10.51
C VAL A 81 24.50 42.87 10.13
N VAL A 82 25.74 42.55 10.49
CA VAL A 82 26.33 41.22 10.22
C VAL A 82 25.54 40.12 10.94
N VAL A 83 25.20 40.30 12.23
CA VAL A 83 24.38 39.34 12.99
C VAL A 83 23.04 39.09 12.30
N LEU A 84 22.36 40.15 11.85
CA LEU A 84 21.09 40.04 11.15
C LEU A 84 21.23 39.28 9.83
N MET A 85 22.26 39.61 9.04
CA MET A 85 22.50 38.94 7.75
C MET A 85 22.77 37.44 7.92
N VAL A 86 23.67 37.07 8.84
CA VAL A 86 24.00 35.66 9.08
C VAL A 86 22.79 34.91 9.64
N SER A 87 21.98 35.56 10.49
CA SER A 87 20.77 34.94 11.06
C SER A 87 19.66 34.71 10.04
N LEU A 88 19.38 35.69 9.18
CA LEU A 88 18.41 35.55 8.10
C LEU A 88 18.86 34.52 7.06
N TYR A 89 20.15 34.49 6.74
CA TYR A 89 20.72 33.47 5.86
C TYR A 89 20.56 32.07 6.44
N ALA A 90 20.93 31.88 7.71
CA ALA A 90 20.79 30.59 8.40
C ALA A 90 19.32 30.16 8.48
N HIS A 91 18.41 31.09 8.77
CA HIS A 91 16.97 30.83 8.73
C HIS A 91 16.49 30.35 7.36
N ALA A 92 16.87 31.04 6.28
CA ALA A 92 16.50 30.65 4.93
C ALA A 92 17.07 29.27 4.54
N GLN A 93 18.28 28.96 5.01
CA GLN A 93 18.87 27.64 4.80
C GLN A 93 18.17 26.55 5.62
N GLY A 94 17.79 26.85 6.86
CA GLY A 94 16.96 26.00 7.71
C GLY A 94 15.61 25.71 7.07
N ASP A 95 14.93 26.73 6.55
CA ASP A 95 13.64 26.61 5.86
C ASP A 95 13.77 25.70 4.61
N LYS A 96 14.80 25.90 3.79
CA LYS A 96 15.09 25.02 2.64
C LYS A 96 15.31 23.56 3.06
N LEU A 97 16.10 23.34 4.12
CA LEU A 97 16.33 22.00 4.66
C LEU A 97 15.05 21.39 5.22
N GLY A 98 14.20 22.17 5.89
CA GLY A 98 12.93 21.70 6.43
C GLY A 98 11.92 21.32 5.35
N ALA A 99 11.99 21.97 4.18
CA ALA A 99 11.16 21.64 3.02
C ALA A 99 11.58 20.35 2.30
N THR A 100 12.89 20.05 2.26
CA THR A 100 13.44 18.88 1.54
C THR A 100 13.71 17.68 2.46
N ALA A 101 13.71 17.87 3.77
CA ALA A 101 13.98 16.79 4.72
C ALA A 101 12.87 15.72 4.69
N PRO A 102 13.23 14.43 4.55
CA PRO A 102 12.26 13.35 4.52
C PRO A 102 11.58 13.19 5.89
N LYS A 103 10.25 13.27 5.92
CA LYS A 103 9.41 13.19 7.14
C LYS A 103 9.46 11.84 7.89
N ARG A 104 10.26 10.89 7.40
CA ARG A 104 10.33 9.49 7.86
C ARG A 104 11.66 9.13 8.52
N LEU A 105 12.49 10.11 8.87
CA LEU A 105 13.66 9.86 9.70
C LEU A 105 13.21 9.72 11.16
N SER A 106 12.98 8.47 11.59
CA SER A 106 12.81 8.18 13.02
C SER A 106 14.20 8.07 13.66
N LEU A 107 14.40 8.66 14.84
CA LEU A 107 15.65 8.55 15.62
C LEU A 107 16.03 7.09 15.95
N ARG A 108 15.13 6.13 15.70
CA ARG A 108 15.37 4.69 15.84
C ARG A 108 16.32 4.15 14.76
N SER A 109 16.38 4.78 13.57
CA SER A 109 17.22 4.31 12.45
C SER A 109 18.71 4.57 12.60
N LEU A 110 19.12 5.42 13.55
CA LEU A 110 20.53 5.60 13.91
C LEU A 110 21.10 4.41 14.71
N ARG A 111 20.24 3.47 15.13
CA ARG A 111 20.61 2.26 15.87
C ARG A 111 20.40 0.98 15.06
N ASP A 112 20.08 1.09 13.78
CA ASP A 112 19.75 -0.05 12.93
C ASP A 112 21.02 -0.79 12.49
N ARG A 113 21.09 -2.08 12.81
CA ARG A 113 22.13 -3.00 12.34
C ARG A 113 21.79 -3.47 10.92
N THR A 114 22.81 -3.58 10.08
CA THR A 114 22.72 -4.19 8.75
C THR A 114 23.22 -5.64 8.78
N LEU A 115 22.84 -6.42 7.79
CA LEU A 115 23.32 -7.80 7.63
C LEU A 115 24.83 -7.85 7.34
N SER A 116 25.47 -8.95 7.71
CA SER A 116 26.87 -9.20 7.38
C SER A 116 27.03 -9.41 5.86
N ALA A 117 28.11 -8.87 5.29
CA ALA A 117 28.40 -8.95 3.85
C ALA A 117 28.55 -10.40 3.33
N ASP A 118 28.85 -11.35 4.22
CA ASP A 118 29.05 -12.78 3.93
C ASP A 118 27.74 -13.52 3.59
N VAL A 119 26.57 -12.95 3.89
CA VAL A 119 25.25 -13.58 3.69
C VAL A 119 24.47 -12.97 2.53
N ILE A 120 25.05 -11.96 1.86
CA ILE A 120 24.40 -11.24 0.77
C ILE A 120 24.77 -11.92 -0.55
N ASP A 121 23.78 -12.59 -1.17
CA ASP A 121 23.91 -13.07 -2.54
C ASP A 121 23.79 -11.86 -3.49
N LEU A 122 24.89 -11.51 -4.16
CA LEU A 122 24.91 -10.43 -5.12
C LEU A 122 24.39 -10.93 -6.48
N VAL A 123 23.10 -10.71 -6.73
CA VAL A 123 22.46 -11.03 -8.01
C VAL A 123 22.11 -9.74 -8.75
N GLY A 124 22.93 -9.37 -9.75
CA GLY A 124 22.79 -8.11 -10.49
C GLY A 124 23.27 -6.89 -9.67
N SER A 125 22.57 -5.74 -9.79
CA SER A 125 22.93 -4.49 -9.10
C SER A 125 22.34 -4.33 -7.70
N ARG A 126 21.54 -5.30 -7.22
CA ARG A 126 20.88 -5.26 -5.90
C ARG A 126 21.14 -6.57 -5.15
N GLY A 127 21.70 -6.48 -3.95
CA GLY A 127 21.92 -7.65 -3.09
C GLY A 127 20.60 -8.27 -2.62
N ARG A 128 20.53 -9.59 -2.56
CA ARG A 128 19.42 -10.34 -1.96
C ARG A 128 19.92 -11.21 -0.82
N VAL A 129 19.07 -11.46 0.16
CA VAL A 129 19.37 -12.30 1.32
C VAL A 129 18.30 -13.37 1.48
N ARG A 130 18.74 -14.61 1.65
CA ARG A 130 17.89 -15.73 2.06
C ARG A 130 17.77 -15.74 3.58
N ILE A 131 16.54 -15.70 4.10
CA ILE A 131 16.29 -15.76 5.54
C ILE A 131 15.87 -17.19 5.89
N ALA A 132 16.63 -17.85 6.75
CA ALA A 132 16.35 -19.20 7.23
C ALA A 132 15.90 -19.16 8.69
N ILE A 133 14.90 -19.96 9.07
CA ILE A 133 14.48 -20.06 10.46
C ILE A 133 15.46 -20.96 11.21
N ALA A 134 16.02 -20.44 12.31
CA ALA A 134 16.91 -21.17 13.18
C ALA A 134 16.15 -21.74 14.38
N GLY A 135 16.20 -23.07 14.52
CA GLY A 135 15.55 -23.78 15.62
C GLY A 135 14.06 -24.03 15.37
N GLU A 136 13.36 -24.41 16.45
CA GLU A 136 11.91 -24.65 16.40
C GLU A 136 11.12 -23.35 16.48
N VAL A 137 9.99 -23.30 15.77
CA VAL A 137 9.01 -22.20 15.88
C VAL A 137 8.31 -22.29 17.22
N GLY A 138 8.45 -21.24 18.03
CA GLY A 138 7.87 -21.16 19.37
C GLY A 138 6.40 -20.73 19.37
N ASP A 139 5.73 -20.99 20.49
CA ASP A 139 4.37 -20.51 20.71
C ASP A 139 4.40 -19.07 21.22
N MET A 140 3.47 -18.24 20.74
CA MET A 140 3.36 -16.85 21.20
C MET A 140 2.75 -16.75 22.60
N GLU A 141 3.38 -15.95 23.46
CA GLU A 141 2.90 -15.72 24.83
C GLU A 141 1.48 -15.13 24.84
N GLY A 142 0.61 -15.68 25.68
CA GLY A 142 -0.79 -15.28 25.77
C GLY A 142 -1.74 -15.92 24.74
N TYR A 143 -1.24 -16.79 23.85
CA TYR A 143 -2.04 -17.53 22.87
C TYR A 143 -2.01 -19.05 23.10
N PRO A 144 -2.98 -19.81 22.56
CA PRO A 144 -2.93 -21.27 22.54
C PRO A 144 -1.73 -21.79 21.71
N PRO A 145 -1.27 -23.02 21.94
CA PRO A 145 -0.16 -23.59 21.18
C PRO A 145 -0.51 -23.80 19.70
N LEU A 146 0.51 -23.71 18.84
CA LEU A 146 0.40 -23.99 17.41
C LEU A 146 0.10 -25.47 17.15
N ALA A 147 -0.70 -25.74 16.12
CA ALA A 147 -0.82 -27.08 15.57
C ALA A 147 0.52 -27.54 14.97
N ALA A 148 0.87 -28.82 15.17
CA ALA A 148 2.13 -29.38 14.66
C ALA A 148 2.29 -29.20 13.14
N GLU A 149 1.20 -29.35 12.38
CA GLU A 149 1.16 -29.10 10.94
C GLU A 149 1.61 -27.67 10.59
N THR A 150 1.04 -26.66 11.25
CA THR A 150 1.36 -25.25 11.00
C THR A 150 2.78 -24.91 11.46
N ARG A 151 3.23 -25.47 12.59
CA ARG A 151 4.59 -25.29 13.09
C ARG A 151 5.62 -25.80 12.08
N GLN A 152 5.40 -26.99 11.53
CA GLN A 152 6.28 -27.56 10.52
C GLN A 152 6.25 -26.76 9.22
N ALA A 153 5.07 -26.36 8.76
CA ALA A 153 4.94 -25.56 7.53
C ALA A 153 5.64 -24.20 7.62
N ILE A 154 5.64 -23.56 8.80
CA ILE A 154 6.41 -22.32 9.03
C ILE A 154 7.92 -22.61 9.02
N ALA A 155 8.37 -23.69 9.65
CA ALA A 155 9.80 -24.03 9.74
C ALA A 155 10.44 -24.35 8.37
N GLU A 156 9.65 -24.83 7.41
CA GLU A 156 10.11 -25.18 6.05
C GLU A 156 10.13 -23.98 5.09
N VAL A 157 9.77 -22.78 5.55
CA VAL A 157 9.76 -21.58 4.71
C VAL A 157 11.18 -21.16 4.31
N ASP A 158 11.40 -21.06 3.00
CA ASP A 158 12.60 -20.45 2.41
C ASP A 158 12.20 -19.24 1.56
N TRP A 159 12.44 -18.03 2.09
CA TRP A 159 12.11 -16.78 1.41
C TRP A 159 13.32 -15.85 1.27
N THR A 160 13.35 -15.12 0.15
CA THR A 160 14.40 -14.15 -0.17
C THR A 160 13.88 -12.73 -0.08
N PHE A 161 14.67 -11.82 0.50
CA PHE A 161 14.37 -10.40 0.64
C PHE A 161 15.49 -9.52 0.07
N PRO A 162 15.22 -8.24 -0.27
CA PRO A 162 16.27 -7.29 -0.61
C PRO A 162 17.24 -7.08 0.56
N ALA A 163 18.54 -7.10 0.33
CA ALA A 163 19.56 -6.95 1.38
C ALA A 163 19.94 -5.49 1.68
N ASP A 164 19.41 -4.52 0.91
CA ASP A 164 19.66 -3.09 1.03
C ASP A 164 18.80 -2.39 2.11
N VAL A 165 18.04 -3.17 2.88
CA VAL A 165 17.19 -2.66 3.95
C VAL A 165 17.70 -3.05 5.35
N PRO A 166 17.41 -2.24 6.38
CA PRO A 166 17.74 -2.58 7.77
C PRO A 166 17.13 -3.90 8.24
N ILE A 167 17.79 -4.58 9.19
CA ILE A 167 17.28 -5.83 9.79
C ILE A 167 15.88 -5.65 10.37
N SER A 168 15.59 -4.52 11.03
CA SER A 168 14.26 -4.21 11.58
C SER A 168 13.16 -4.19 10.51
N VAL A 169 13.49 -3.75 9.29
CA VAL A 169 12.57 -3.75 8.14
C VAL A 169 12.41 -5.16 7.59
N LEU A 170 13.47 -5.97 7.57
CA LEU A 170 13.40 -7.39 7.21
C LEU A 170 12.53 -8.18 8.18
N GLU A 171 12.71 -7.98 9.49
CA GLU A 171 11.90 -8.62 10.54
C GLU A 171 10.42 -8.32 10.33
N THR A 172 10.09 -7.04 10.11
CA THR A 172 8.71 -6.61 9.84
C THR A 172 8.14 -7.26 8.58
N ARG A 173 8.89 -7.26 7.47
CA ARG A 173 8.44 -7.86 6.20
C ARG A 173 8.27 -9.38 6.30
N PHE A 174 9.17 -10.05 7.00
CA PHE A 174 9.09 -11.50 7.22
C PHE A 174 7.89 -11.83 8.10
N ALA A 175 7.69 -11.08 9.20
CA ALA A 175 6.53 -11.21 10.07
C ALA A 175 5.20 -11.00 9.31
N ASP A 176 5.08 -9.93 8.53
CA ASP A 176 3.85 -9.64 7.78
C ASP A 176 3.55 -10.72 6.72
N ARG A 177 4.59 -11.24 6.07
CA ARG A 177 4.43 -12.35 5.11
C ARG A 177 4.00 -13.64 5.81
N LEU A 178 4.61 -14.00 6.94
CA LEU A 178 4.19 -15.15 7.76
C LEU A 178 2.74 -15.01 8.22
N ARG A 179 2.35 -13.83 8.71
CA ARG A 179 0.99 -13.54 9.17
C ARG A 179 -0.04 -13.73 8.04
N THR A 180 0.30 -13.29 6.83
CA THR A 180 -0.58 -13.37 5.66
C THR A 180 -0.67 -14.79 5.12
N GLU A 181 0.47 -15.45 4.89
CA GLU A 181 0.54 -16.79 4.28
C GLU A 181 -0.15 -17.84 5.15
N PHE A 182 0.09 -17.79 6.47
CA PHE A 182 -0.43 -18.78 7.41
C PHE A 182 -1.66 -18.30 8.19
N GLU A 183 -2.25 -17.16 7.82
CA GLU A 183 -3.39 -16.53 8.52
C GLU A 183 -3.17 -16.40 10.06
N LEU A 184 -1.92 -16.20 10.51
CA LEU A 184 -1.58 -16.21 11.94
C LEU A 184 -2.26 -15.06 12.68
N ALA A 185 -2.67 -15.31 13.92
CA ALA A 185 -3.25 -14.28 14.77
C ALA A 185 -2.24 -13.16 15.05
N ASP A 186 -1.01 -13.57 15.36
CA ASP A 186 0.11 -12.68 15.60
C ASP A 186 1.42 -13.47 15.45
N VAL A 187 2.53 -12.76 15.23
CA VAL A 187 3.85 -13.35 15.00
C VAL A 187 4.95 -12.38 15.39
N SER A 188 5.97 -12.87 16.10
CA SER A 188 7.19 -12.14 16.41
C SER A 188 8.36 -12.79 15.70
N VAL A 189 9.15 -11.97 15.00
CA VAL A 189 10.35 -12.40 14.28
C VAL A 189 11.53 -11.60 14.81
N SER A 190 12.63 -12.27 15.11
CA SER A 190 13.92 -11.62 15.30
C SER A 190 14.97 -12.25 14.38
N ILE A 191 15.73 -11.41 13.67
CA ILE A 191 16.74 -11.84 12.69
C ILE A 191 18.12 -11.40 13.18
N ASP A 192 19.07 -12.34 13.16
CA ASP A 192 20.47 -12.03 13.45
C ASP A 192 21.23 -11.49 12.21
N GLU A 193 22.50 -11.12 12.41
CA GLU A 193 23.35 -10.59 11.34
C GLU A 193 23.70 -11.62 10.25
N ASN A 194 23.46 -12.91 10.53
CA ASN A 194 23.65 -14.03 9.63
C ASN A 194 22.37 -14.45 8.89
N ALA A 195 21.34 -13.60 8.91
CA ALA A 195 20.02 -13.86 8.32
C ALA A 195 19.30 -15.10 8.88
N ARG A 196 19.57 -15.45 10.14
CA ARG A 196 18.85 -16.51 10.85
C ARG A 196 17.71 -15.90 11.65
N ALA A 197 16.50 -16.37 11.40
CA ALA A 197 15.28 -15.90 12.06
C ALA A 197 14.89 -16.81 13.22
N THR A 198 14.54 -16.21 14.36
CA THR A 198 13.80 -16.86 15.43
C THR A 198 12.34 -16.40 15.35
N VAL A 199 11.40 -17.34 15.43
CA VAL A 199 9.98 -17.08 15.19
C VAL A 199 9.14 -17.62 16.34
N ASN A 200 8.30 -16.77 16.92
CA ASN A 200 7.18 -17.21 17.76
C ASN A 200 5.88 -16.81 17.07
N ALA A 201 4.94 -17.74 16.95
CA ALA A 201 3.69 -17.52 16.24
C ALA A 201 2.49 -17.91 17.09
N ALA A 202 1.41 -17.15 16.94
CA ALA A 202 0.11 -17.50 17.46
C ALA A 202 -0.69 -18.28 16.40
N PRO A 203 -1.52 -19.25 16.81
CA PRO A 203 -2.34 -20.01 15.88
C PRO A 203 -3.28 -19.08 15.09
N PRO A 204 -3.71 -19.49 13.88
CA PRO A 204 -4.66 -18.71 13.11
C PRO A 204 -5.91 -18.41 13.93
N MET A 205 -6.32 -17.14 14.01
CA MET A 205 -7.59 -16.81 14.68
C MET A 205 -8.69 -17.54 13.93
N GLY A 206 -9.44 -18.41 14.61
CA GLY A 206 -10.48 -19.23 14.00
C GLY A 206 -11.49 -18.38 13.22
N GLY A 207 -11.27 -18.20 11.92
CA GLY A 207 -12.09 -17.33 11.07
C GLY A 207 -13.47 -17.91 10.74
N LEU A 208 -13.79 -19.11 11.24
CA LEU A 208 -15.08 -19.75 11.03
C LEU A 208 -16.23 -18.86 11.55
N SER A 209 -16.07 -18.22 12.71
CA SER A 209 -17.10 -17.37 13.31
C SER A 209 -17.47 -16.18 12.42
N ARG A 210 -16.49 -15.55 11.76
CA ARG A 210 -16.72 -14.44 10.81
C ARG A 210 -17.34 -14.90 9.49
N ARG A 211 -17.13 -16.16 9.11
CA ARG A 211 -17.57 -16.72 7.83
C ARG A 211 -18.94 -17.40 7.88
N VAL A 212 -19.51 -17.59 9.07
CA VAL A 212 -20.86 -18.17 9.24
C VAL A 212 -21.89 -17.04 9.30
N PRO A 213 -22.85 -16.99 8.35
CA PRO A 213 -23.90 -15.97 8.37
C PRO A 213 -24.74 -16.03 9.66
N PRO A 214 -25.30 -14.88 10.11
CA PRO A 214 -26.21 -14.85 11.24
C PRO A 214 -27.34 -15.88 11.10
N GLY A 215 -27.65 -16.61 12.18
CA GLY A 215 -28.69 -17.64 12.20
C GLY A 215 -28.28 -19.01 11.62
N LYS A 216 -27.17 -19.10 10.90
CA LYS A 216 -26.64 -20.37 10.38
C LYS A 216 -25.78 -21.10 11.42
N ARG A 217 -25.42 -22.35 11.13
CA ARG A 217 -24.51 -23.20 11.91
C ARG A 217 -23.46 -23.79 10.97
N ALA A 218 -22.19 -23.69 11.33
CA ALA A 218 -21.13 -24.43 10.66
C ALA A 218 -21.14 -25.88 11.14
N VAL A 219 -21.27 -26.82 10.21
CA VAL A 219 -21.20 -28.26 10.51
C VAL A 219 -20.14 -28.89 9.62
N SER A 220 -19.19 -29.58 10.25
CA SER A 220 -18.09 -30.25 9.57
C SER A 220 -18.33 -31.75 9.45
N ILE A 221 -18.48 -32.26 8.23
CA ILE A 221 -18.75 -33.67 7.94
C ILE A 221 -17.62 -34.28 7.12
N ALA A 222 -17.26 -35.53 7.41
CA ALA A 222 -16.32 -36.27 6.58
C ALA A 222 -16.97 -36.59 5.24
N ALA A 223 -16.24 -36.45 4.14
CA ALA A 223 -16.76 -36.69 2.80
C ALA A 223 -15.63 -36.94 1.80
N LEU A 224 -15.98 -37.55 0.67
CA LEU A 224 -15.18 -37.37 -0.55
C LEU A 224 -15.40 -35.95 -1.04
N VAL A 225 -14.34 -35.16 -1.01
CA VAL A 225 -14.33 -33.75 -1.38
C VAL A 225 -13.98 -33.65 -2.87
N PRO A 226 -14.84 -33.05 -3.70
CA PRO A 226 -14.50 -32.73 -5.09
C PRO A 226 -13.27 -31.83 -5.20
N THR A 227 -12.55 -31.92 -6.31
CA THR A 227 -11.49 -30.96 -6.69
C THR A 227 -12.10 -29.58 -6.96
N GLY A 228 -11.37 -28.50 -6.68
CA GLY A 228 -11.74 -27.15 -7.09
C GLY A 228 -12.77 -26.47 -6.19
N ILE A 229 -13.20 -27.10 -5.09
CA ILE A 229 -14.15 -26.47 -4.17
C ILE A 229 -13.50 -25.28 -3.50
N ALA A 230 -14.13 -24.12 -3.69
CA ALA A 230 -13.73 -22.88 -3.06
C ALA A 230 -14.65 -22.52 -1.89
N ARG A 231 -14.16 -21.63 -1.03
CA ARG A 231 -14.98 -20.99 0.00
C ARG A 231 -16.15 -20.24 -0.66
N GLY A 232 -17.32 -20.25 -0.03
CA GLY A 232 -18.53 -19.58 -0.52
C GLY A 232 -19.33 -20.37 -1.56
N GLU A 233 -18.88 -21.56 -1.99
CA GLU A 233 -19.62 -22.39 -2.93
C GLU A 233 -20.89 -22.99 -2.34
N GLN A 234 -21.91 -23.12 -3.17
CA GLN A 234 -23.16 -23.80 -2.82
C GLN A 234 -22.96 -25.30 -3.05
N VAL A 235 -23.17 -26.07 -1.99
CA VAL A 235 -23.07 -27.52 -2.04
C VAL A 235 -24.30 -28.15 -1.44
N ARG A 236 -24.58 -29.37 -1.89
CA ARG A 236 -25.57 -30.25 -1.32
C ARG A 236 -24.86 -31.42 -0.65
N VAL A 237 -25.06 -31.57 0.65
CA VAL A 237 -24.55 -32.68 1.45
C VAL A 237 -25.64 -33.74 1.54
N ILE A 238 -25.36 -34.91 0.99
CA ILE A 238 -26.27 -36.05 0.98
C ILE A 238 -25.76 -37.07 2.01
N THR A 239 -26.57 -37.33 3.02
CA THR A 239 -26.38 -38.36 4.04
C THR A 239 -27.47 -39.43 3.90
N PRO A 240 -27.39 -40.59 4.59
CA PRO A 240 -28.45 -41.60 4.54
C PRO A 240 -29.81 -41.08 5.00
N GLU A 241 -29.84 -40.15 5.97
CA GLU A 241 -31.07 -39.66 6.59
C GLU A 241 -31.60 -38.37 5.95
N THR A 242 -30.72 -37.54 5.41
CA THR A 242 -31.09 -36.21 4.93
C THR A 242 -30.23 -35.70 3.78
N THR A 243 -30.80 -34.76 3.04
CA THR A 243 -30.10 -33.97 2.02
C THR A 243 -30.21 -32.51 2.39
N VAL A 244 -29.08 -31.85 2.56
CA VAL A 244 -29.02 -30.47 3.06
C VAL A 244 -28.19 -29.61 2.11
N GLU A 245 -28.73 -28.46 1.73
CA GLU A 245 -27.97 -27.44 1.01
C GLU A 245 -27.31 -26.47 1.98
N GLY A 246 -26.13 -25.99 1.61
CA GLY A 246 -25.48 -24.94 2.36
C GLY A 246 -24.24 -24.41 1.65
N THR A 247 -23.60 -23.45 2.31
CA THR A 247 -22.45 -22.74 1.75
C THR A 247 -21.15 -23.26 2.36
N VAL A 248 -20.16 -23.57 1.54
CA VAL A 248 -18.84 -24.03 2.00
C VAL A 248 -18.14 -22.91 2.77
N VAL A 249 -17.83 -23.17 4.04
CA VAL A 249 -17.08 -22.27 4.91
C VAL A 249 -15.58 -22.62 4.87
N SER A 250 -15.28 -23.92 4.88
CA SER A 250 -13.95 -24.46 4.69
C SER A 250 -14.04 -25.88 4.14
N ALA A 251 -13.03 -26.31 3.40
CA ALA A 251 -12.89 -27.68 2.94
C ALA A 251 -11.42 -28.07 3.02
N ARG A 252 -11.14 -29.31 3.43
CA ARG A 252 -9.81 -29.92 3.42
C ARG A 252 -9.94 -31.26 2.72
N SER A 253 -9.08 -31.52 1.74
CA SER A 253 -8.98 -32.78 1.00
C SER A 253 -7.55 -33.29 1.03
N GLY A 254 -7.38 -34.61 1.05
CA GLY A 254 -6.09 -35.29 1.19
C GLY A 254 -5.97 -36.03 2.52
N ASP A 255 -5.10 -37.05 2.53
CA ASP A 255 -4.78 -37.80 3.74
C ASP A 255 -4.22 -36.82 4.79
N GLY A 256 -4.62 -36.97 6.05
CA GLY A 256 -4.19 -36.13 7.18
C GLY A 256 -2.69 -36.20 7.52
N SER A 257 -1.85 -36.53 6.54
CA SER A 257 -0.39 -36.54 6.53
C SER A 257 0.16 -35.59 5.45
N GLY A 258 -0.54 -34.49 5.19
CA GLY A 258 -0.29 -33.63 4.03
C GLY A 258 1.03 -32.87 4.12
N SER A 259 2.01 -33.28 3.31
CA SER A 259 3.04 -32.38 2.79
C SER A 259 2.37 -31.13 2.18
N PRO A 260 2.99 -29.95 2.28
CA PRO A 260 2.48 -28.74 1.64
C PRO A 260 2.32 -28.95 0.12
N PRO A 261 1.39 -28.26 -0.55
CA PRO A 261 1.37 -28.24 -2.01
C PRO A 261 2.74 -27.76 -2.51
N SER A 262 3.41 -28.58 -3.33
CA SER A 262 4.63 -28.15 -4.00
C SER A 262 4.36 -26.83 -4.72
N PRO A 263 5.20 -25.79 -4.52
CA PRO A 263 5.22 -24.68 -5.45
C PRO A 263 5.50 -25.26 -6.84
N ALA A 264 4.83 -24.71 -7.85
CA ALA A 264 4.94 -25.11 -9.24
C ALA A 264 6.38 -25.49 -9.57
N SER A 265 6.58 -26.77 -9.91
CA SER A 265 7.87 -27.28 -10.36
C SER A 265 8.35 -26.41 -11.51
N ASP A 266 9.54 -25.82 -11.37
CA ASP A 266 10.28 -25.30 -12.51
C ASP A 266 10.31 -26.39 -13.60
N PRO A 267 10.15 -26.02 -14.89
CA PRO A 267 10.28 -26.99 -15.97
C PRO A 267 11.68 -27.65 -15.89
N PRO A 268 11.78 -28.97 -16.17
CA PRO A 268 13.03 -29.70 -16.03
C PRO A 268 14.15 -29.05 -16.87
N ALA A 269 15.32 -28.92 -16.26
CA ALA A 269 16.49 -28.17 -16.73
C ALA A 269 17.22 -28.74 -17.97
N ASP A 270 16.56 -29.56 -18.80
CA ASP A 270 17.16 -30.19 -19.99
C ASP A 270 16.39 -29.85 -21.28
N THR A 271 16.06 -28.57 -21.48
CA THR A 271 15.67 -28.07 -22.81
C THR A 271 16.71 -27.07 -23.30
N PRO A 272 17.43 -27.33 -24.41
CA PRO A 272 18.39 -26.37 -24.94
C PRO A 272 17.68 -25.05 -25.28
N PRO A 273 18.31 -23.88 -25.06
CA PRO A 273 17.68 -22.60 -25.31
C PRO A 273 17.38 -22.47 -26.81
N ALA A 274 16.09 -22.32 -27.14
CA ALA A 274 15.69 -21.88 -28.46
C ALA A 274 16.23 -20.46 -28.66
N ALA A 275 17.08 -20.30 -29.68
CA ALA A 275 17.56 -19.01 -30.12
C ALA A 275 16.35 -18.14 -30.52
N THR A 276 16.17 -17.02 -29.83
CA THR A 276 15.20 -15.98 -30.20
C THR A 276 15.92 -14.95 -31.06
N ASP A 277 15.47 -14.80 -32.30
CA ASP A 277 15.76 -13.65 -33.15
C ASP A 277 15.06 -12.40 -32.60
N GLY A 278 15.83 -11.31 -32.50
CA GLY A 278 15.37 -10.07 -31.90
C GLY A 278 14.19 -9.46 -32.66
N GLY A 279 13.08 -9.25 -31.96
CA GLY A 279 11.95 -8.43 -32.39
C GLY A 279 11.46 -7.58 -31.22
N ASP A 280 11.47 -6.27 -31.41
CA ASP A 280 11.02 -5.25 -30.46
C ASP A 280 9.50 -5.36 -30.17
N GLY A 281 9.16 -5.31 -28.87
CA GLY A 281 7.91 -4.74 -28.35
C GLY A 281 6.71 -5.66 -28.14
N ASP A 282 6.39 -5.97 -26.87
CA ASP A 282 5.06 -5.68 -26.31
C ASP A 282 5.13 -5.55 -24.77
N PRO A 283 4.59 -4.48 -24.15
CA PRO A 283 4.51 -4.32 -22.71
C PRO A 283 3.12 -4.75 -22.24
N ASP A 284 2.98 -5.95 -21.67
CA ASP A 284 1.94 -6.26 -20.68
C ASP A 284 2.11 -7.70 -20.18
N VAL A 285 2.97 -7.89 -19.18
CA VAL A 285 2.82 -9.04 -18.29
C VAL A 285 1.76 -8.62 -17.26
N GLU A 286 0.49 -8.90 -17.58
CA GLU A 286 -0.62 -8.74 -16.63
C GLU A 286 -0.26 -9.44 -15.30
N PRO A 287 -0.41 -8.79 -14.14
CA PRO A 287 -0.17 -9.44 -12.86
C PRO A 287 -1.17 -10.59 -12.68
N THR A 288 -0.66 -11.82 -12.51
CA THR A 288 -1.49 -12.98 -12.18
C THR A 288 -2.24 -12.69 -10.88
N ALA A 289 -3.57 -12.55 -10.96
CA ALA A 289 -4.40 -12.34 -9.79
C ALA A 289 -4.23 -13.50 -8.78
N PRO A 290 -4.22 -13.24 -7.47
CA PRO A 290 -4.07 -14.29 -6.46
C PRO A 290 -5.21 -15.30 -6.60
N SER A 291 -4.86 -16.59 -6.78
CA SER A 291 -5.84 -17.67 -6.85
C SER A 291 -6.41 -17.94 -5.45
N VAL A 292 -7.75 -18.03 -5.36
CA VAL A 292 -8.40 -18.46 -4.11
C VAL A 292 -8.02 -19.92 -3.87
N PRO A 293 -7.57 -20.31 -2.66
CA PRO A 293 -7.24 -21.70 -2.36
C PRO A 293 -8.45 -22.62 -2.62
N VAL A 294 -8.22 -23.70 -3.37
CA VAL A 294 -9.23 -24.70 -3.71
C VAL A 294 -8.78 -26.10 -3.29
N THR A 295 -9.73 -27.02 -3.14
CA THR A 295 -9.45 -28.41 -2.79
C THR A 295 -8.78 -29.18 -3.93
N THR A 296 -7.89 -30.11 -3.59
CA THR A 296 -7.20 -31.02 -4.51
C THR A 296 -7.95 -32.32 -4.79
N GLY A 297 -9.09 -32.53 -4.11
CA GLY A 297 -9.92 -33.72 -4.27
C GLY A 297 -9.53 -34.88 -3.33
N GLY A 298 -10.43 -35.84 -3.16
CA GLY A 298 -10.19 -37.06 -2.38
C GLY A 298 -10.83 -37.04 -1.01
N ASP A 299 -10.34 -37.90 -0.10
CA ASP A 299 -10.89 -38.01 1.23
C ASP A 299 -10.61 -36.77 2.08
N GLY A 300 -11.57 -36.36 2.90
CA GLY A 300 -11.43 -35.14 3.65
C GLY A 300 -12.65 -34.74 4.45
N ARG A 301 -12.73 -33.45 4.78
CA ARG A 301 -13.80 -32.86 5.58
C ARG A 301 -14.25 -31.54 4.97
N VAL A 302 -15.56 -31.37 4.87
CA VAL A 302 -16.18 -30.12 4.41
C VAL A 302 -16.98 -29.53 5.57
N THR A 303 -16.75 -28.25 5.82
CA THR A 303 -17.53 -27.44 6.76
C THR A 303 -18.51 -26.59 5.97
N VAL A 304 -19.81 -26.81 6.21
CA VAL A 304 -20.89 -26.14 5.49
C VAL A 304 -21.71 -25.30 6.48
N ALA A 305 -22.03 -24.07 6.10
CA ALA A 305 -22.99 -23.24 6.80
C ALA A 305 -24.40 -23.64 6.40
N VAL A 306 -25.17 -24.13 7.37
CA VAL A 306 -26.52 -24.65 7.19
C VAL A 306 -27.51 -24.01 8.16
N ASP A 307 -28.80 -24.16 7.90
CA ASP A 307 -29.84 -23.74 8.84
C ASP A 307 -29.82 -24.54 10.13
N ARG A 308 -30.29 -23.92 11.22
CA ARG A 308 -30.34 -24.52 12.56
C ARG A 308 -31.11 -25.85 12.57
N SER A 309 -32.19 -25.96 11.80
CA SER A 309 -33.01 -27.18 11.70
C SER A 309 -32.26 -28.35 11.05
N ALA A 310 -31.38 -28.06 10.09
CA ALA A 310 -30.63 -29.06 9.35
C ALA A 310 -29.32 -29.49 10.05
N ALA A 311 -28.77 -28.61 10.91
CA ALA A 311 -27.50 -28.86 11.59
C ALA A 311 -27.51 -30.15 12.42
N GLY A 312 -28.61 -30.42 13.14
CA GLY A 312 -28.72 -31.61 13.99
C GLY A 312 -28.67 -32.92 13.21
N ALA A 313 -29.27 -32.96 12.01
CA ALA A 313 -29.24 -34.15 11.16
C ALA A 313 -27.83 -34.40 10.59
N LEU A 314 -27.15 -33.35 10.13
CA LEU A 314 -25.76 -33.47 9.66
C LEU A 314 -24.78 -33.86 10.76
N LEU A 315 -24.98 -33.41 12.00
CA LEU A 315 -24.12 -33.78 13.13
C LEU A 315 -24.23 -35.25 13.56
N ARG A 316 -25.33 -35.94 13.21
CA ARG A 316 -25.50 -37.37 13.49
C ARG A 316 -24.88 -38.26 12.41
N ALA A 317 -24.57 -37.70 11.25
CA ALA A 317 -24.01 -38.45 10.15
C ALA A 317 -22.48 -38.52 10.27
N ASP A 318 -21.92 -39.73 10.23
CA ASP A 318 -20.46 -39.93 10.26
C ASP A 318 -19.79 -39.46 8.97
N ARG A 319 -20.46 -39.66 7.83
CA ARG A 319 -19.94 -39.33 6.49
C ARG A 319 -21.07 -38.88 5.55
N GLY A 320 -20.77 -37.95 4.65
CA GLY A 320 -21.68 -37.47 3.61
C GLY A 320 -21.07 -37.53 2.22
N ARG A 321 -21.93 -37.48 1.19
CA ARG A 321 -21.53 -37.22 -0.19
C ARG A 321 -21.75 -35.73 -0.49
N VAL A 322 -20.71 -35.06 -1.00
CA VAL A 322 -20.77 -33.63 -1.34
C VAL A 322 -20.97 -33.47 -2.83
N LEU A 323 -22.05 -32.78 -3.21
CA LEU A 323 -22.37 -32.43 -4.59
C LEU A 323 -22.29 -30.91 -4.76
N VAL A 324 -21.41 -30.45 -5.64
CA VAL A 324 -21.29 -29.01 -5.95
C VAL A 324 -22.45 -28.59 -6.84
N LEU A 325 -23.15 -27.52 -6.44
CA LEU A 325 -24.29 -27.01 -7.21
C LEU A 325 -23.78 -26.04 -8.29
N SER A 326 -24.30 -26.19 -9.51
CA SER A 326 -24.00 -25.26 -10.60
C SER A 326 -24.40 -23.83 -10.22
N ARG A 327 -23.49 -22.88 -10.42
CA ARG A 327 -23.75 -21.45 -10.25
C ARG A 327 -24.33 -20.79 -11.51
N GLY A 328 -24.57 -21.57 -12.56
CA GLY A 328 -24.90 -21.06 -13.90
C GLY A 328 -23.72 -20.32 -14.54
N THR A 329 -23.90 -19.87 -15.78
CA THR A 329 -23.01 -18.87 -16.37
C THR A 329 -23.38 -17.53 -15.75
N ARG A 330 -22.40 -16.83 -15.18
CA ARG A 330 -22.56 -15.44 -14.78
C ARG A 330 -22.89 -14.63 -16.04
N ARG A 331 -24.15 -14.24 -16.20
CA ARG A 331 -24.69 -13.57 -17.41
C ARG A 331 -23.88 -12.32 -17.77
N GLU A 332 -23.29 -11.68 -16.78
CA GLU A 332 -22.40 -10.54 -16.93
C GLU A 332 -21.13 -10.85 -17.74
N PHE A 333 -20.53 -12.04 -17.57
CA PHE A 333 -19.34 -12.43 -18.34
C PHE A 333 -19.72 -12.90 -19.75
N GLU A 334 -20.85 -13.59 -19.91
CA GLU A 334 -21.37 -13.97 -21.23
C GLU A 334 -21.67 -12.74 -22.10
N LEU A 335 -22.25 -11.69 -21.52
CA LEU A 335 -22.48 -10.42 -22.21
C LEU A 335 -21.15 -9.80 -22.71
N THR A 336 -20.11 -9.77 -21.87
CA THR A 336 -18.80 -9.24 -22.29
C THR A 336 -18.16 -10.07 -23.40
N THR A 337 -18.32 -11.40 -23.36
CA THR A 337 -17.83 -12.30 -24.42
C THR A 337 -18.61 -12.10 -25.72
N LEU A 338 -19.94 -11.95 -25.66
CA LEU A 338 -20.79 -11.70 -26.83
C LEU A 338 -20.48 -10.35 -27.48
N LEU A 339 -20.33 -9.30 -26.67
CA LEU A 339 -19.98 -7.96 -27.18
C LEU A 339 -18.58 -7.94 -27.80
N ARG A 340 -17.59 -8.54 -27.13
CA ARG A 340 -16.23 -8.67 -27.69
C ARG A 340 -16.23 -9.45 -29.01
N ARG A 341 -17.02 -10.53 -29.12
CA ARG A 341 -17.18 -11.30 -30.36
C ARG A 341 -17.86 -10.51 -31.48
N ALA A 342 -18.81 -9.63 -31.12
CA ALA A 342 -19.48 -8.72 -32.05
C ALA A 342 -18.62 -7.49 -32.43
N GLY A 343 -17.37 -7.40 -31.94
CA GLY A 343 -16.48 -6.28 -32.20
C GLY A 343 -16.79 -5.01 -31.39
N THR A 344 -17.73 -5.08 -30.45
CA THR A 344 -18.10 -3.96 -29.58
C THR A 344 -17.35 -4.02 -28.25
N ARG A 345 -17.06 -2.85 -27.69
CA ARG A 345 -16.32 -2.68 -26.43
C ARG A 345 -17.02 -1.68 -25.54
N PHE A 346 -16.71 -1.73 -24.25
CA PHE A 346 -17.08 -0.69 -23.29
C PHE A 346 -15.90 0.26 -23.10
N ARG A 347 -16.18 1.55 -22.96
CA ARG A 347 -15.19 2.53 -22.53
C ARG A 347 -15.83 3.49 -21.53
N ARG A 348 -15.04 3.91 -20.55
CA ARG A 348 -15.42 5.02 -19.67
C ARG A 348 -14.87 6.30 -20.28
N VAL A 349 -15.71 7.32 -20.37
CA VAL A 349 -15.39 8.63 -20.96
C VAL A 349 -15.92 9.70 -20.02
N SER A 350 -15.17 10.78 -19.84
CA SER A 350 -15.58 11.95 -19.06
C SER A 350 -15.93 13.11 -19.99
N VAL A 351 -16.92 13.92 -19.62
CA VAL A 351 -17.24 15.17 -20.33
C VAL A 351 -16.27 16.26 -19.90
N VAL A 352 -15.61 16.92 -20.85
CA VAL A 352 -14.70 18.04 -20.59
C VAL A 352 -15.41 19.39 -20.63
N GLU A 353 -14.96 20.30 -19.77
CA GLU A 353 -15.46 21.66 -19.64
C GLU A 353 -15.34 22.46 -20.95
N GLY A 354 -16.43 23.07 -21.38
CA GLY A 354 -16.51 23.82 -22.65
C GLY A 354 -16.44 22.93 -23.89
N GLY A 355 -16.51 21.61 -23.74
CA GLY A 355 -16.54 20.66 -24.84
C GLY A 355 -17.92 20.56 -25.52
N PRO A 356 -18.02 19.87 -26.67
CA PRO A 356 -19.27 19.69 -27.43
C PRO A 356 -20.43 19.02 -26.66
N LEU A 357 -20.10 18.31 -25.56
CA LEU A 357 -21.07 17.62 -24.72
C LEU A 357 -21.49 18.44 -23.49
N ASP A 358 -20.74 19.48 -23.13
CA ASP A 358 -20.97 20.27 -21.94
C ASP A 358 -22.20 21.18 -22.13
N GLY A 359 -23.16 21.10 -21.21
CA GLY A 359 -24.39 21.89 -21.22
C GLY A 359 -25.41 21.47 -22.28
N HIS A 360 -25.24 20.30 -22.91
CA HIS A 360 -26.15 19.77 -23.92
C HIS A 360 -26.79 18.46 -23.45
N THR A 361 -27.97 18.15 -23.97
CA THR A 361 -28.62 16.86 -23.69
C THR A 361 -28.12 15.75 -24.62
N ILE A 362 -28.18 14.49 -24.17
CA ILE A 362 -27.80 13.31 -24.97
C ILE A 362 -28.53 13.29 -26.33
N GLY A 363 -29.80 13.71 -26.37
CA GLY A 363 -30.64 13.73 -27.56
C GLY A 363 -30.34 14.87 -28.52
N GLU A 364 -29.87 16.02 -28.03
CA GLU A 364 -29.45 17.14 -28.89
C GLU A 364 -28.13 16.86 -29.60
N VAL A 365 -27.20 16.19 -28.91
CA VAL A 365 -25.93 15.75 -29.48
C VAL A 365 -26.11 14.58 -30.45
N ASP A 366 -27.18 13.79 -30.25
CA ASP A 366 -27.52 12.60 -31.04
C ASP A 366 -26.36 11.62 -31.14
N VAL A 367 -25.77 11.29 -29.98
CA VAL A 367 -24.51 10.53 -29.86
C VAL A 367 -24.53 9.22 -30.64
N ARG A 368 -25.71 8.58 -30.72
CA ARG A 368 -25.89 7.31 -31.40
C ARG A 368 -25.74 7.45 -32.90
N ASP A 369 -26.42 8.39 -33.52
CA ASP A 369 -26.42 8.52 -34.98
C ASP A 369 -25.17 9.31 -35.45
N ALA A 370 -24.68 10.25 -34.66
CA ALA A 370 -23.49 11.05 -34.98
C ALA A 370 -22.18 10.28 -34.81
N TYR A 371 -22.06 9.42 -33.79
CA TYR A 371 -20.80 8.76 -33.43
C TYR A 371 -20.84 7.23 -33.43
N ASP A 372 -21.99 6.61 -33.70
CA ASP A 372 -22.19 5.14 -33.62
C ASP A 372 -21.85 4.58 -32.23
N VAL A 373 -22.17 5.37 -31.19
CA VAL A 373 -21.91 5.06 -29.78
C VAL A 373 -23.20 5.11 -28.97
N ALA A 374 -23.42 4.09 -28.13
CA ALA A 374 -24.53 4.05 -27.19
C ALA A 374 -24.04 4.35 -25.76
N ILE A 375 -24.67 5.33 -25.10
CA ILE A 375 -24.44 5.61 -23.68
C ILE A 375 -25.27 4.63 -22.85
N LEU A 376 -24.61 3.77 -22.07
CA LEU A 376 -25.27 2.79 -21.21
C LEU A 376 -25.48 3.30 -19.79
N ALA A 377 -24.59 4.16 -19.31
CA ALA A 377 -24.76 4.82 -18.03
C ALA A 377 -24.05 6.18 -18.05
N ALA A 378 -24.61 7.14 -17.33
CA ALA A 378 -24.01 8.45 -17.10
C ALA A 378 -24.06 8.78 -15.60
N ARG A 379 -23.08 9.51 -15.10
CA ARG A 379 -22.95 9.91 -13.71
C ARG A 379 -22.70 11.41 -13.64
N HIS A 380 -23.67 12.09 -13.06
CA HIS A 380 -23.54 13.46 -12.56
C HIS A 380 -23.28 13.39 -11.05
N ASP A 381 -24.34 13.34 -10.23
CA ASP A 381 -24.24 13.03 -8.79
C ASP A 381 -24.30 11.52 -8.49
N SER A 382 -25.14 10.80 -9.23
CA SER A 382 -25.37 9.37 -9.09
C SER A 382 -25.44 8.68 -10.46
N TRP A 383 -25.13 7.39 -10.49
CA TRP A 383 -25.20 6.60 -11.71
C TRP A 383 -26.65 6.44 -12.18
N THR A 384 -26.92 6.91 -13.41
CA THR A 384 -28.16 6.64 -14.13
C THR A 384 -27.88 5.59 -15.20
N ILE A 385 -28.59 4.46 -15.14
CA ILE A 385 -28.49 3.39 -16.13
C ILE A 385 -29.50 3.65 -17.24
N ALA A 386 -29.06 3.49 -18.50
CA ALA A 386 -29.83 3.78 -19.71
C ALA A 386 -30.45 5.20 -19.67
N PRO A 387 -29.63 6.26 -19.58
CA PRO A 387 -30.13 7.63 -19.54
C PRO A 387 -30.95 7.95 -20.80
N ARG A 388 -32.01 8.74 -20.64
CA ARG A 388 -32.88 9.14 -21.77
C ARG A 388 -32.22 10.29 -22.54
N GLY A 389 -32.68 10.53 -23.78
CA GLY A 389 -32.19 11.64 -24.60
C GLY A 389 -32.36 13.01 -23.94
N SER A 390 -33.31 13.19 -23.03
CA SER A 390 -33.50 14.44 -22.27
C SER A 390 -32.50 14.64 -21.12
N SER A 391 -31.53 13.76 -20.93
CA SER A 391 -30.55 13.90 -19.84
C SER A 391 -29.48 14.90 -20.26
N GLU A 392 -29.31 15.96 -19.48
CA GLU A 392 -28.22 16.93 -19.63
C GLU A 392 -26.89 16.30 -19.24
N LEU A 393 -25.84 16.66 -19.98
CA LEU A 393 -24.46 16.32 -19.71
C LEU A 393 -23.72 17.58 -19.28
N ALA A 394 -22.92 17.48 -18.22
CA ALA A 394 -22.12 18.58 -17.72
C ALA A 394 -20.65 18.18 -17.59
N ALA A 395 -19.76 19.18 -17.64
CA ALA A 395 -18.34 19.00 -17.35
C ALA A 395 -18.09 18.17 -16.07
N GLY A 396 -17.25 17.16 -16.18
CA GLY A 396 -16.93 16.23 -15.09
C GLY A 396 -17.83 15.00 -15.00
N ASP A 397 -18.91 14.93 -15.79
CA ASP A 397 -19.76 13.74 -15.84
C ASP A 397 -18.99 12.53 -16.38
N GLU A 398 -19.17 11.37 -15.75
CA GLU A 398 -18.61 10.10 -16.22
C GLU A 398 -19.66 9.29 -16.96
N MET A 399 -19.32 8.77 -18.14
CA MET A 399 -20.20 7.93 -18.94
C MET A 399 -19.55 6.58 -19.24
N PHE A 400 -20.37 5.54 -19.22
CA PHE A 400 -20.04 4.25 -19.82
C PHE A 400 -20.70 4.15 -21.18
N VAL A 401 -19.86 4.06 -22.20
CA VAL A 401 -20.27 4.01 -23.60
C VAL A 401 -19.90 2.67 -24.25
N VAL A 402 -20.70 2.25 -25.22
CA VAL A 402 -20.47 1.05 -26.02
C VAL A 402 -20.51 1.37 -27.51
N GLY A 403 -19.54 0.84 -28.23
CA GLY A 403 -19.42 0.97 -29.68
C GLY A 403 -18.30 0.08 -30.22
N THR A 404 -18.02 0.18 -31.52
CA THR A 404 -16.81 -0.40 -32.11
C THR A 404 -15.57 0.35 -31.61
N ARG A 405 -14.37 -0.23 -31.79
CA ARG A 405 -13.12 0.44 -31.38
C ARG A 405 -13.00 1.83 -32.03
N GLU A 406 -13.24 1.92 -33.34
CA GLU A 406 -13.12 3.16 -34.11
C GLU A 406 -14.14 4.22 -33.67
N ALA A 407 -15.38 3.82 -33.40
CA ALA A 407 -16.43 4.70 -32.89
C ALA A 407 -16.08 5.26 -31.50
N LEU A 408 -15.56 4.41 -30.61
CA LEU A 408 -15.15 4.81 -29.27
C LEU A 408 -13.92 5.73 -29.26
N ASP A 409 -12.96 5.51 -30.17
CA ASP A 409 -11.78 6.37 -30.31
C ASP A 409 -12.22 7.79 -30.77
N ARG A 410 -13.07 7.87 -31.80
CA ARG A 410 -13.63 9.14 -32.27
C ARG A 410 -14.47 9.85 -31.21
N PHE A 411 -15.31 9.12 -30.48
CA PHE A 411 -16.14 9.71 -29.43
C PHE A 411 -15.31 10.19 -28.23
N SER A 412 -14.21 9.51 -27.89
CA SER A 412 -13.33 9.97 -26.82
C SER A 412 -12.61 11.29 -27.14
N GLU A 413 -12.30 11.57 -28.41
CA GLU A 413 -11.72 12.85 -28.83
C GLU A 413 -12.71 14.02 -28.76
N VAL A 414 -14.01 13.73 -28.83
CA VAL A 414 -15.09 14.74 -28.77
C VAL A 414 -15.50 15.02 -27.34
N ALA A 415 -15.40 14.00 -26.47
CA ALA A 415 -15.74 14.13 -25.07
C ALA A 415 -14.59 14.69 -24.22
N ALA A 416 -13.34 14.48 -24.64
CA ALA A 416 -12.13 15.08 -24.09
C ALA A 416 -11.92 16.51 -24.61
#